data_AF-A0A3L6PSG7-F1
#
_entry.id   AF-A0A3L6PSG7-F1
#
_cell.length_a   1.000
_cell.length_b   1.000
_cell.length_c   1.000
_cell.angle_alpha   90.00
_cell.angle_beta   90.00
_cell.angle_gamma   90.00
#
_symmetry.space_group_name_H-M   'P 1'
#
loop_
_entity.id
_entity.type
_entity.pdbx_description
1 polymer ?
#
loop_
_entity_poly.entity_id
_entity_poly.type
_entity_poly.pdbx_seq_one_letter_code
_entity_poly.pdbx_strand_id
1 'polypeptide(L)'
;MAGKLEKMASIDAQLRMLAPSKLSEDDKLVEYDALLLDRFHDISSTSSRTSMARTSARCENLQRSPVQECYEIAAEYERKHDSQKLDELGNMLTSLDPGDSIVMAKAFSHMLNLANLAEEVQIAYRRRVKLKKGDFADENSALAESDIEETFKRLVVDLKKSPAEVFDALKSQTVDLVLTAHPTQSVRRSLLQKHSRVRNCLVQLYSKDITPDDKQELDEALQREIQAAFRTDEIRRNQPTPQDEMRAGMSYFHETIWKGVPKFLRRVDTALKNIGIDERAPYNAPLIQFSSWMGGDRDGNPRVTPEVTRDVCLLARMMAANLYCAQIEDLMFELSMWRCNDELRARADELQRSSKKNVKHYIEFWKKVPLSEPYRVILGDVRDKLYNTLSTFGLCLVRLDIRQESDRHTDVLDAITTYLGIGSYREWSEERRQEWLLSELNGKRPLFGPDLPTTDEIADVLDTFRVIAELPADNFGAYIISMATAPSDVLAVELLQRECHVKTPLRVVPLFEKWLI
;
A
#
# COMPACT_ATOMS: atom_id res chain seq x y z
N MET A 1 -26.64 -34.43 -4.93
CA MET A 1 -26.48 -33.47 -6.04
C MET A 1 -27.68 -32.53 -6.18
N ALA A 2 -28.94 -33.03 -6.22
CA ALA A 2 -30.13 -32.18 -6.38
C ALA A 2 -30.27 -31.02 -5.37
N GLY A 3 -30.14 -31.28 -4.06
CA GLY A 3 -30.25 -30.22 -3.05
C GLY A 3 -29.12 -29.18 -3.02
N LYS A 4 -27.94 -29.47 -3.60
CA LYS A 4 -26.86 -28.48 -3.78
C LYS A 4 -27.18 -27.50 -4.92
N LEU A 5 -27.73 -28.02 -6.02
CA LEU A 5 -28.15 -27.22 -7.17
C LEU A 5 -29.29 -26.27 -6.83
N GLU A 6 -30.25 -26.68 -5.99
CA GLU A 6 -31.37 -25.84 -5.54
C GLU A 6 -30.91 -24.66 -4.66
N LYS A 7 -29.89 -24.87 -3.81
CA LYS A 7 -29.36 -23.82 -2.91
C LYS A 7 -28.54 -22.76 -3.65
N MET A 8 -27.65 -23.19 -4.55
CA MET A 8 -26.88 -22.28 -5.41
C MET A 8 -27.83 -21.44 -6.30
N ALA A 9 -28.89 -22.06 -6.82
CA ALA A 9 -29.94 -21.37 -7.56
C ALA A 9 -30.70 -20.34 -6.70
N SER A 10 -30.81 -20.55 -5.38
CA SER A 10 -31.49 -19.62 -4.46
C SER A 10 -30.69 -18.33 -4.23
N ILE A 11 -29.38 -18.40 -4.04
CA ILE A 11 -28.52 -17.22 -3.82
C ILE A 11 -28.38 -16.42 -5.12
N ASP A 12 -28.12 -17.10 -6.25
CA ASP A 12 -28.09 -16.47 -7.57
C ASP A 12 -29.43 -15.78 -7.90
N ALA A 13 -30.57 -16.43 -7.61
CA ALA A 13 -31.89 -15.82 -7.82
C ALA A 13 -32.11 -14.57 -6.97
N GLN A 14 -31.69 -14.56 -5.69
CA GLN A 14 -31.82 -13.40 -4.82
C GLN A 14 -30.95 -12.23 -5.28
N LEU A 15 -29.69 -12.49 -5.64
CA LEU A 15 -28.80 -11.47 -6.18
C LEU A 15 -29.32 -10.92 -7.51
N ARG A 16 -29.89 -11.75 -8.39
CA ARG A 16 -30.53 -11.28 -9.63
C ARG A 16 -31.80 -10.48 -9.38
N MET A 17 -32.48 -10.67 -8.26
CA MET A 17 -33.62 -9.80 -7.89
C MET A 17 -33.14 -8.42 -7.40
N LEU A 18 -31.93 -8.32 -6.84
CA LEU A 18 -31.30 -7.05 -6.47
C LEU A 18 -30.69 -6.34 -7.68
N ALA A 19 -30.01 -7.10 -8.55
CA ALA A 19 -29.36 -6.62 -9.77
C ALA A 19 -29.94 -7.36 -11.01
N PRO A 20 -31.10 -6.93 -11.54
CA PRO A 20 -31.83 -7.66 -12.58
C PRO A 20 -31.19 -7.57 -13.98
N SER A 21 -30.36 -6.56 -14.22
CA SER A 21 -29.75 -6.30 -15.52
C SER A 21 -28.24 -6.35 -15.43
N LYS A 22 -27.60 -7.00 -16.41
CA LYS A 22 -26.16 -6.91 -16.64
C LYS A 22 -25.78 -5.49 -17.08
N LEU A 23 -24.68 -4.97 -16.54
CA LEU A 23 -24.14 -3.65 -16.92
C LEU A 23 -23.30 -3.71 -18.20
N SER A 24 -22.76 -4.88 -18.55
CA SER A 24 -22.02 -5.15 -19.78
C SER A 24 -22.21 -6.61 -20.23
N GLU A 25 -21.89 -6.93 -21.49
CA GLU A 25 -22.02 -8.31 -21.99
C GLU A 25 -21.13 -9.31 -21.24
N ASP A 26 -19.98 -8.84 -20.75
CA ASP A 26 -19.01 -9.61 -19.97
C ASP A 26 -19.20 -9.44 -18.46
N ASP A 27 -20.32 -8.87 -18.03
CA ASP A 27 -20.69 -8.77 -16.62
C ASP A 27 -21.05 -10.15 -16.05
N LYS A 28 -20.23 -10.58 -15.09
CA LYS A 28 -20.34 -11.84 -14.36
C LYS A 28 -20.33 -11.62 -12.86
N LEU A 29 -20.50 -10.39 -12.37
CA LEU A 29 -20.38 -10.09 -10.94
C LEU A 29 -21.34 -10.93 -10.09
N VAL A 30 -22.61 -11.00 -10.49
CA VAL A 30 -23.62 -11.83 -9.82
C VAL A 30 -23.25 -13.32 -9.86
N GLU A 31 -22.67 -13.79 -10.96
CA GLU A 31 -22.22 -15.18 -11.11
C GLU A 31 -21.04 -15.50 -10.17
N TYR A 32 -20.12 -14.55 -10.03
CA TYR A 32 -18.97 -14.65 -9.12
C TYR A 32 -19.41 -14.64 -7.66
N ASP A 33 -20.26 -13.70 -7.26
CA ASP A 33 -20.79 -13.59 -5.90
C ASP A 33 -21.56 -14.86 -5.52
N ALA A 34 -22.46 -15.32 -6.39
CA ALA A 34 -23.22 -16.54 -6.13
C ALA A 34 -22.31 -17.76 -5.94
N LEU A 35 -21.26 -17.91 -6.76
CA LEU A 35 -20.30 -19.01 -6.63
C LEU A 35 -19.54 -18.95 -5.30
N LEU A 36 -19.02 -17.78 -4.92
CA LEU A 36 -18.25 -17.60 -3.70
C LEU A 36 -19.11 -17.82 -2.44
N LEU A 37 -20.32 -17.26 -2.43
CA LEU A 37 -21.27 -17.40 -1.32
C LEU A 37 -21.74 -18.86 -1.17
N ASP A 38 -22.05 -19.54 -2.27
CA ASP A 38 -22.44 -20.96 -2.22
C ASP A 38 -21.35 -21.83 -1.59
N ARG A 39 -20.09 -21.68 -2.04
CA ARG A 39 -18.96 -22.40 -1.46
C ARG A 39 -18.72 -22.03 0.00
N PHE A 40 -18.86 -20.76 0.36
CA PHE A 40 -18.75 -20.31 1.74
C PHE A 40 -19.84 -20.94 2.65
N HIS A 41 -21.08 -21.03 2.18
CA HIS A 41 -22.15 -21.66 2.93
C HIS A 41 -21.95 -23.17 3.12
N ASP A 42 -21.39 -23.86 2.13
CA ASP A 42 -21.00 -25.28 2.26
C ASP A 42 -19.91 -25.48 3.33
N ILE A 43 -18.92 -24.58 3.37
CA ILE A 43 -17.82 -24.62 4.35
C ILE A 43 -18.34 -24.32 5.76
N SER A 44 -19.15 -23.27 5.92
CA SER A 44 -19.70 -22.87 7.22
C SER A 44 -20.63 -23.94 7.79
N SER A 45 -21.54 -24.50 6.99
CA SER A 45 -22.44 -25.58 7.43
C SER A 45 -21.69 -26.85 7.88
N THR A 46 -20.57 -27.18 7.22
CA THR A 46 -19.71 -28.31 7.61
C THR A 46 -18.99 -28.03 8.93
N SER A 47 -18.51 -26.81 9.15
CA SER A 47 -17.79 -26.41 10.37
C SER A 47 -18.72 -26.24 11.58
N SER A 48 -19.95 -25.77 11.38
CA SER A 48 -20.97 -25.63 12.43
C SER A 48 -21.48 -26.98 12.91
N ARG A 49 -21.59 -28.00 12.04
CA ARG A 49 -21.94 -29.38 12.44
C ARG A 49 -20.93 -29.99 13.42
N THR A 50 -19.67 -29.57 13.37
CA THR A 50 -18.63 -30.08 14.30
C THR A 50 -18.61 -29.31 15.64
N SER A 51 -19.04 -28.05 15.65
CA SER A 51 -19.06 -27.17 16.84
C SER A 51 -20.38 -27.23 17.63
N MET A 52 -21.52 -27.20 16.93
CA MET A 52 -22.87 -27.20 17.52
C MET A 52 -23.33 -28.57 18.01
N ALA A 53 -22.60 -29.66 17.72
CA ALA A 53 -22.89 -30.98 18.28
C ALA A 53 -22.68 -31.08 19.80
N ARG A 54 -22.18 -30.03 20.47
CA ARG A 54 -21.92 -30.01 21.92
C ARG A 54 -22.88 -29.16 22.75
N THR A 55 -23.72 -28.33 22.14
CA THR A 55 -24.63 -27.44 22.87
C THR A 55 -25.99 -27.37 22.20
N SER A 56 -26.95 -28.09 22.79
CA SER A 56 -28.36 -28.20 22.43
C SER A 56 -28.71 -29.22 21.33
N ALA A 57 -29.54 -30.19 21.73
CA ALA A 57 -30.26 -31.14 20.89
C ALA A 57 -31.35 -30.46 20.01
N ARG A 58 -31.17 -29.19 19.63
CA ARG A 58 -32.17 -28.38 18.91
C ARG A 58 -31.81 -28.12 17.45
N CYS A 59 -30.62 -28.53 17.00
CA CYS A 59 -30.10 -28.20 15.66
C CYS A 59 -30.17 -29.32 14.62
N GLU A 60 -30.71 -30.50 14.93
CA GLU A 60 -30.84 -31.58 13.92
C GLU A 60 -31.97 -31.33 12.89
N ASN A 61 -32.87 -30.37 13.14
CA ASN A 61 -34.06 -30.11 12.30
C ASN A 61 -34.07 -28.76 11.56
N LEU A 62 -33.01 -27.96 11.61
CA LEU A 62 -32.93 -26.72 10.83
C LEU A 62 -32.46 -27.03 9.41
N GLN A 63 -33.38 -27.00 8.43
CA GLN A 63 -33.06 -27.12 7.00
C GLN A 63 -32.18 -25.97 6.47
N ARG A 64 -32.05 -24.84 7.21
CA ARG A 64 -31.29 -23.64 6.82
C ARG A 64 -30.37 -23.19 7.96
N SER A 65 -29.15 -22.74 7.62
CA SER A 65 -28.22 -22.19 8.61
C SER A 65 -28.65 -20.77 9.02
N PRO A 66 -28.50 -20.35 10.30
CA PRO A 66 -28.84 -19.00 10.76
C PRO A 66 -28.22 -17.88 9.92
N VAL A 67 -26.98 -18.05 9.43
CA VAL A 67 -26.30 -17.08 8.55
C VAL A 67 -27.09 -16.84 7.25
N GLN A 68 -27.62 -17.91 6.66
CA GLN A 68 -28.40 -17.82 5.43
C GLN A 68 -29.74 -17.13 5.68
N GLU A 69 -30.40 -17.40 6.81
CA GLU A 69 -31.64 -16.73 7.17
C GLU A 69 -31.44 -15.23 7.39
N CYS A 70 -30.39 -14.82 8.11
CA CYS A 70 -30.01 -13.41 8.24
C CYS A 70 -29.78 -12.75 6.87
N TYR A 71 -29.10 -13.45 5.95
CA TYR A 71 -28.81 -12.93 4.62
C TYR A 71 -30.10 -12.73 3.80
N GLU A 72 -31.03 -13.69 3.86
CA GLU A 72 -32.32 -13.61 3.18
C GLU A 72 -33.16 -12.43 3.69
N ILE A 73 -33.24 -12.23 5.01
CA ILE A 73 -33.96 -11.10 5.63
C ILE A 73 -33.33 -9.76 5.23
N ALA A 74 -32.00 -9.67 5.26
CA ALA A 74 -31.28 -8.47 4.85
C ALA A 74 -31.49 -8.14 3.36
N ALA A 75 -31.45 -9.16 2.49
CA ALA A 75 -31.73 -8.99 1.06
C ALA A 75 -33.19 -8.59 0.79
N GLU A 76 -34.16 -9.12 1.55
CA GLU A 76 -35.56 -8.67 1.49
C GLU A 76 -35.73 -7.23 1.94
N TYR A 77 -35.04 -6.83 3.02
CA TYR A 77 -35.02 -5.46 3.48
C TYR A 77 -34.50 -4.51 2.40
N GLU A 78 -33.36 -4.82 1.75
CA GLU A 78 -32.80 -3.96 0.70
C GLU A 78 -33.76 -3.79 -0.48
N ARG A 79 -34.58 -4.80 -0.78
CA ARG A 79 -35.56 -4.72 -1.87
C ARG A 79 -36.80 -3.89 -1.55
N LYS A 80 -37.31 -4.00 -0.32
CA LYS A 80 -38.62 -3.45 0.06
C LYS A 80 -38.52 -2.22 0.97
N HIS A 81 -37.35 -2.00 1.58
CA HIS A 81 -37.10 -1.05 2.65
C HIS A 81 -38.14 -1.08 3.77
N ASP A 82 -38.65 -2.29 4.07
CA ASP A 82 -39.66 -2.51 5.10
C ASP A 82 -39.01 -2.54 6.47
N SER A 83 -39.35 -1.59 7.34
CA SER A 83 -38.80 -1.50 8.69
C SER A 83 -39.08 -2.74 9.54
N GLN A 84 -40.17 -3.47 9.26
CA GLN A 84 -40.47 -4.73 9.97
C GLN A 84 -39.38 -5.78 9.76
N LYS A 85 -38.73 -5.78 8.59
CA LYS A 85 -37.61 -6.71 8.30
C LYS A 85 -36.35 -6.37 9.10
N LEU A 86 -36.11 -5.08 9.39
CA LEU A 86 -35.04 -4.70 10.30
C LEU A 86 -35.34 -5.13 11.74
N ASP A 87 -36.60 -5.02 12.17
CA ASP A 87 -37.01 -5.49 13.50
C ASP A 87 -36.86 -7.02 13.62
N GLU A 88 -37.26 -7.78 12.58
CA GLU A 88 -37.03 -9.22 12.48
C GLU A 88 -35.52 -9.56 12.59
N LEU A 89 -34.66 -8.84 11.84
CA LEU A 89 -33.21 -9.01 11.89
C LEU A 89 -32.63 -8.67 13.27
N GLY A 90 -33.07 -7.57 13.88
CA GLY A 90 -32.62 -7.14 15.21
C GLY A 90 -33.00 -8.14 16.30
N ASN A 91 -34.21 -8.68 16.24
CA ASN A 91 -34.67 -9.73 17.16
C ASN A 91 -33.85 -11.02 17.00
N MET A 92 -33.52 -11.41 15.77
CA MET A 92 -32.67 -12.55 15.49
C MET A 92 -31.26 -12.34 16.07
N LEU A 93 -30.62 -11.21 15.79
CA LEU A 93 -29.26 -10.90 16.24
C LEU A 93 -29.14 -10.80 17.77
N THR A 94 -30.15 -10.23 18.44
CA THR A 94 -30.17 -10.10 19.91
C THR A 94 -30.49 -11.41 20.64
N SER A 95 -31.06 -12.38 19.94
CA SER A 95 -31.35 -13.71 20.50
C SER A 95 -30.14 -14.66 20.52
N LEU A 96 -29.04 -14.31 19.83
CA LEU A 96 -27.82 -15.10 19.78
C LEU A 96 -27.02 -14.98 21.09
N ASP A 97 -26.40 -16.08 21.53
CA ASP A 97 -25.41 -16.01 22.59
C ASP A 97 -24.10 -15.37 22.08
N PRO A 98 -23.21 -14.88 22.97
CA PRO A 98 -22.00 -14.19 22.54
C PRO A 98 -21.09 -15.00 21.59
N GLY A 99 -21.05 -16.32 21.71
CA GLY A 99 -20.27 -17.18 20.82
C GLY A 99 -20.86 -17.20 19.41
N ASP A 100 -22.17 -17.38 19.32
CA ASP A 100 -22.91 -17.36 18.05
C ASP A 100 -22.91 -15.97 17.40
N SER A 101 -22.96 -14.89 18.18
CA SER A 101 -22.83 -13.51 17.67
C SER A 101 -21.47 -13.28 16.98
N ILE A 102 -20.38 -13.79 17.56
CA ILE A 102 -19.03 -13.68 16.96
C ILE A 102 -18.98 -14.44 15.63
N VAL A 103 -19.52 -15.66 15.59
CA VAL A 103 -19.55 -16.47 14.36
C VAL A 103 -20.38 -15.79 13.28
N MET A 104 -21.53 -15.21 13.65
CA MET A 104 -22.40 -14.47 12.73
C MET A 104 -21.69 -13.24 12.15
N ALA A 105 -21.15 -12.37 13.00
CA ALA A 105 -20.44 -11.17 12.57
C ALA A 105 -19.23 -11.51 11.68
N LYS A 106 -18.46 -12.56 12.07
CA LYS A 106 -17.34 -13.04 11.26
C LYS A 106 -17.80 -13.59 9.91
N ALA A 107 -18.91 -14.32 9.85
CA ALA A 107 -19.43 -14.84 8.60
C ALA A 107 -19.81 -13.72 7.61
N PHE A 108 -20.55 -12.72 8.05
CA PHE A 108 -20.91 -11.56 7.20
C PHE A 108 -19.70 -10.72 6.79
N SER A 109 -18.72 -10.53 7.67
CA SER A 109 -17.44 -9.88 7.33
C SER A 109 -16.72 -10.63 6.19
N HIS A 110 -16.64 -11.96 6.27
CA HIS A 110 -16.04 -12.78 5.22
C HIS A 110 -16.84 -12.78 3.92
N MET A 111 -18.18 -12.82 3.98
CA MET A 111 -19.04 -12.73 2.80
C MET A 111 -18.82 -11.40 2.07
N LEU A 112 -18.73 -10.29 2.81
CA LEU A 112 -18.40 -8.98 2.25
C LEU A 112 -17.00 -8.95 1.63
N ASN A 113 -16.01 -9.53 2.30
CA ASN A 113 -14.66 -9.65 1.75
C ASN A 113 -14.66 -10.46 0.44
N LEU A 114 -15.41 -11.55 0.35
CA LEU A 114 -15.53 -12.34 -0.89
C LEU A 114 -16.21 -11.54 -2.01
N ALA A 115 -17.26 -10.77 -1.70
CA ALA A 115 -17.92 -9.90 -2.66
C ALA A 115 -16.97 -8.82 -3.21
N ASN A 116 -16.17 -8.20 -2.34
CA ASN A 116 -15.13 -7.25 -2.76
C ASN A 116 -14.11 -7.91 -3.71
N LEU A 117 -13.71 -9.17 -3.46
CA LEU A 117 -12.80 -9.89 -4.36
C LEU A 117 -13.44 -10.21 -5.71
N ALA A 118 -14.73 -10.53 -5.74
CA ALA A 118 -15.48 -10.72 -6.98
C ALA A 118 -15.58 -9.42 -7.79
N GLU A 119 -15.85 -8.31 -7.10
CA GLU A 119 -15.86 -6.97 -7.70
C GLU A 119 -14.49 -6.61 -8.29
N GLU A 120 -13.40 -6.80 -7.54
CA GLU A 120 -12.04 -6.57 -8.02
C GLU A 120 -11.72 -7.38 -9.29
N VAL A 121 -12.12 -8.67 -9.33
CA VAL A 121 -11.94 -9.51 -10.52
C VAL A 121 -12.81 -9.00 -11.68
N GLN A 122 -14.06 -8.64 -11.42
CA GLN A 122 -14.93 -8.07 -12.44
C GLN A 122 -14.35 -6.78 -13.02
N ILE A 123 -13.87 -5.86 -12.19
CA ILE A 123 -13.25 -4.59 -12.62
C ILE A 123 -11.98 -4.86 -13.43
N ALA A 124 -11.12 -5.77 -12.97
CA ALA A 124 -9.83 -6.05 -13.61
C ALA A 124 -9.96 -6.67 -15.02
N TYR A 125 -11.03 -7.44 -15.27
CA TYR A 125 -11.25 -8.16 -16.54
C TYR A 125 -12.40 -7.62 -17.38
N ARG A 126 -13.10 -6.58 -16.92
CA ARG A 126 -14.14 -5.93 -17.71
C ARG A 126 -13.53 -5.26 -18.93
N ARG A 127 -14.15 -5.46 -20.08
CA ARG A 127 -13.78 -4.79 -21.34
C ARG A 127 -14.12 -3.31 -21.26
N ARG A 128 -13.17 -2.48 -21.68
CA ARG A 128 -13.38 -1.02 -21.80
C ARG A 128 -14.41 -0.70 -22.86
N VAL A 129 -15.23 0.32 -22.60
CA VAL A 129 -16.21 0.85 -23.56
C VAL A 129 -15.48 1.73 -24.58
N LYS A 130 -15.63 1.41 -25.87
CA LYS A 130 -14.97 2.17 -26.96
C LYS A 130 -15.70 3.45 -27.36
N LEU A 131 -16.99 3.54 -27.07
CA LEU A 131 -17.83 4.70 -27.41
C LEU A 131 -17.82 5.66 -26.22
N LYS A 132 -17.09 6.77 -26.35
CA LYS A 132 -16.94 7.83 -25.35
C LYS A 132 -17.49 9.14 -25.90
N LYS A 133 -18.06 9.98 -25.04
CA LYS A 133 -18.49 11.34 -25.37
C LYS A 133 -17.32 12.34 -25.30
N GLY A 134 -16.25 12.00 -24.58
CA GLY A 134 -15.04 12.81 -24.42
C GLY A 134 -15.20 13.97 -23.45
N ASP A 135 -16.16 13.91 -22.53
CA ASP A 135 -16.43 14.95 -21.53
C ASP A 135 -15.88 14.57 -20.13
N PHE A 136 -16.01 15.48 -19.17
CA PHE A 136 -15.57 15.24 -17.79
C PHE A 136 -16.32 14.09 -17.10
N ALA A 137 -17.52 13.72 -17.56
CA ALA A 137 -18.27 12.62 -16.97
C ALA A 137 -17.64 11.26 -17.35
N ASP A 138 -17.07 11.16 -18.54
CA ASP A 138 -16.35 9.96 -18.97
C ASP A 138 -15.08 9.73 -18.14
N GLU A 139 -14.33 10.79 -17.81
CA GLU A 139 -13.09 10.70 -17.03
C GLU A 139 -13.32 10.37 -15.54
N ASN A 140 -14.56 10.49 -15.06
CA ASN A 140 -14.94 10.13 -13.69
C ASN A 140 -15.23 8.64 -13.50
N SER A 141 -15.15 7.82 -14.56
CA SER A 141 -15.44 6.38 -14.50
C SER A 141 -14.31 5.58 -15.14
N ALA A 142 -13.76 4.59 -14.44
CA ALA A 142 -12.76 3.68 -14.99
C ALA A 142 -13.22 2.92 -16.26
N LEU A 143 -14.54 2.87 -16.52
CA LEU A 143 -15.10 2.26 -17.73
C LEU A 143 -14.94 3.11 -18.98
N ALA A 144 -14.88 4.43 -18.82
CA ALA A 144 -14.87 5.43 -19.87
C ALA A 144 -13.63 6.35 -19.85
N GLU A 145 -12.84 6.33 -18.77
CA GLU A 145 -11.63 7.13 -18.63
C GLU A 145 -10.65 6.89 -19.79
N SER A 146 -9.92 7.94 -20.16
CA SER A 146 -8.90 7.87 -21.18
C SER A 146 -7.67 7.12 -20.67
N ASP A 147 -7.18 6.15 -21.44
CA ASP A 147 -5.80 5.69 -21.19
C ASP A 147 -4.76 6.75 -21.57
N ILE A 148 -3.50 6.43 -21.29
CA ILE A 148 -2.38 7.33 -21.56
C ILE A 148 -2.21 7.64 -23.06
N GLU A 149 -2.51 6.69 -23.95
CA GLU A 149 -2.40 6.91 -25.39
C GLU A 149 -3.55 7.78 -25.91
N GLU A 150 -4.78 7.53 -25.45
CA GLU A 150 -5.95 8.37 -25.73
C GLU A 150 -5.71 9.82 -25.23
N THR A 151 -5.12 9.96 -24.05
CA THR A 151 -4.73 11.26 -23.49
C THR A 151 -3.70 11.97 -24.36
N PHE A 152 -2.64 11.27 -24.78
CA PHE A 152 -1.62 11.85 -25.68
C PHE A 152 -2.21 12.23 -27.04
N LYS A 153 -3.07 11.40 -27.62
CA LYS A 153 -3.76 11.71 -28.87
C LYS A 153 -4.66 12.93 -28.73
N ARG A 154 -5.43 13.05 -27.65
CA ARG A 154 -6.23 14.25 -27.37
C ARG A 154 -5.37 15.51 -27.25
N LEU A 155 -4.23 15.42 -26.56
CA LEU A 155 -3.29 16.55 -26.45
C LEU A 155 -2.77 17.00 -27.83
N VAL A 156 -2.43 16.06 -28.70
CA VAL A 156 -1.89 16.36 -30.03
C VAL A 156 -2.98 16.80 -31.02
N VAL A 157 -4.10 16.08 -31.07
CA VAL A 157 -5.15 16.26 -32.08
C VAL A 157 -6.09 17.39 -31.70
N ASP A 158 -6.60 17.43 -30.46
CA ASP A 158 -7.64 18.36 -30.05
C ASP A 158 -7.03 19.65 -29.48
N LEU A 159 -6.02 19.51 -28.61
CA LEU A 159 -5.34 20.63 -27.96
C LEU A 159 -4.12 21.17 -28.73
N LYS A 160 -3.83 20.59 -29.91
CA LYS A 160 -2.78 21.04 -30.85
C LYS A 160 -1.39 21.17 -30.23
N LYS A 161 -1.06 20.34 -29.24
CA LYS A 161 0.30 20.22 -28.70
C LYS A 161 1.16 19.39 -29.64
N SER A 162 2.41 19.80 -29.81
CA SER A 162 3.38 18.99 -30.54
C SER A 162 3.75 17.74 -29.70
N PRO A 163 4.10 16.61 -30.33
CA PRO A 163 4.58 15.42 -29.61
C PRO A 163 5.82 15.71 -28.73
N ALA A 164 6.67 16.65 -29.16
CA ALA A 164 7.84 17.07 -28.40
C ALA A 164 7.45 17.79 -27.10
N GLU A 165 6.47 18.69 -27.12
CA GLU A 165 5.96 19.35 -25.91
C GLU A 165 5.38 18.33 -24.91
N VAL A 166 4.66 17.32 -25.40
CA VAL A 166 4.11 16.24 -24.55
C VAL A 166 5.24 15.45 -23.90
N PHE A 167 6.27 15.08 -24.67
CA PHE A 167 7.43 14.35 -24.17
C PHE A 167 8.25 15.16 -23.15
N ASP A 168 8.46 16.46 -23.42
CA ASP A 168 9.17 17.36 -22.51
C ASP A 168 8.42 17.56 -21.19
N ALA A 169 7.10 17.76 -21.25
CA ALA A 169 6.26 17.83 -20.05
C ALA A 169 6.36 16.55 -19.22
N LEU A 170 6.27 15.39 -19.88
CA LEU A 170 6.35 14.08 -19.23
C LEU A 170 7.69 13.85 -18.51
N LYS A 171 8.81 14.32 -19.08
CA LYS A 171 10.14 14.23 -18.44
C LYS A 171 10.22 15.01 -17.12
N SER A 172 9.45 16.08 -16.98
CA SER A 172 9.43 16.94 -15.80
C SER A 172 8.31 16.61 -14.79
N GLN A 173 7.38 15.73 -15.17
CA GLN A 173 6.26 15.37 -14.34
C GLN A 173 6.67 14.33 -13.29
N THR A 174 6.19 14.51 -12.06
CA THR A 174 6.29 13.52 -10.99
C THR A 174 4.95 13.39 -10.29
N VAL A 175 4.47 12.16 -10.15
CA VAL A 175 3.35 11.79 -9.29
C VAL A 175 3.92 11.11 -8.05
N ASP A 176 3.72 11.70 -6.88
CA ASP A 176 4.12 11.09 -5.61
C ASP A 176 2.90 10.53 -4.87
N LEU A 177 2.88 9.22 -4.65
CA LEU A 177 1.80 8.50 -3.97
C LEU A 177 2.20 8.23 -2.51
N VAL A 178 1.52 8.90 -1.57
CA VAL A 178 1.82 8.80 -0.14
C VAL A 178 0.97 7.70 0.51
N LEU A 179 1.62 6.63 0.98
CA LEU A 179 0.97 5.52 1.65
C LEU A 179 0.75 5.80 3.15
N THR A 180 -0.51 5.76 3.58
CA THR A 180 -0.93 5.95 4.97
C THR A 180 -1.31 4.63 5.65
N ALA A 181 -1.32 4.61 6.97
CA ALA A 181 -1.83 3.47 7.73
C ALA A 181 -3.35 3.35 7.55
N HIS A 182 -3.86 2.12 7.45
CA HIS A 182 -5.30 1.90 7.37
C HIS A 182 -5.92 1.98 8.78
N PRO A 183 -6.94 2.84 9.01
CA PRO A 183 -7.45 3.15 10.36
C PRO A 183 -8.11 1.96 11.08
N THR A 184 -8.75 1.03 10.35
CA THR A 184 -9.57 -0.04 10.94
C THR A 184 -9.18 -1.47 10.54
N GLN A 185 -8.37 -1.68 9.50
CA GLN A 185 -8.07 -3.01 8.95
C GLN A 185 -6.60 -3.15 8.56
N SER A 186 -5.75 -3.58 9.50
CA SER A 186 -4.47 -4.18 9.13
C SER A 186 -4.69 -5.64 8.71
N VAL A 187 -5.29 -5.82 7.53
CA VAL A 187 -5.45 -7.15 6.93
C VAL A 187 -4.09 -7.83 6.92
N ARG A 188 -3.99 -9.00 7.56
CA ARG A 188 -2.71 -9.71 7.66
C ARG A 188 -2.20 -10.05 6.26
N ARG A 189 -0.88 -9.96 6.02
CA ARG A 189 -0.26 -10.40 4.75
C ARG A 189 -0.70 -11.81 4.32
N SER A 190 -0.83 -12.71 5.30
CA SER A 190 -1.30 -14.07 5.07
C SER A 190 -2.74 -14.17 4.56
N LEU A 191 -3.58 -13.15 4.82
CA LEU A 191 -4.95 -13.07 4.32
C LEU A 191 -4.96 -12.44 2.93
N LEU A 192 -4.16 -11.40 2.67
CA LEU A 192 -3.97 -10.84 1.32
C LEU A 192 -3.50 -11.90 0.30
N GLN A 193 -2.58 -12.78 0.69
CA GLN A 193 -2.15 -13.89 -0.17
C GLN A 193 -3.26 -14.89 -0.46
N LYS A 194 -4.12 -15.20 0.53
CA LYS A 194 -5.29 -16.07 0.34
C LYS A 194 -6.30 -15.41 -0.58
N HIS A 195 -6.59 -14.13 -0.38
CA HIS A 195 -7.44 -13.33 -1.25
C HIS A 195 -6.92 -13.33 -2.70
N SER A 196 -5.61 -13.17 -2.90
CA SER A 196 -5.02 -13.27 -4.23
C SER A 196 -5.22 -14.64 -4.88
N ARG A 197 -5.15 -15.73 -4.11
CA ARG A 197 -5.40 -17.09 -4.64
C ARG A 197 -6.86 -17.30 -4.98
N VAL A 198 -7.78 -16.78 -4.16
CA VAL A 198 -9.23 -16.78 -4.47
C VAL A 198 -9.50 -16.07 -5.79
N ARG A 199 -8.95 -14.86 -5.98
CA ARG A 199 -9.06 -14.12 -7.25
C ARG A 199 -8.51 -14.92 -8.43
N ASN A 200 -7.34 -15.52 -8.28
CA ASN A 200 -6.73 -16.33 -9.34
C ASN A 200 -7.59 -17.55 -9.72
N CYS A 201 -8.13 -18.27 -8.73
CA CYS A 201 -9.04 -19.39 -8.99
C CYS A 201 -10.30 -18.92 -9.72
N LEU A 202 -10.89 -17.80 -9.27
CA LEU A 202 -12.09 -17.23 -9.89
C LEU A 202 -11.86 -16.85 -11.36
N VAL A 203 -10.72 -16.22 -11.67
CA VAL A 203 -10.35 -15.89 -13.05
C VAL A 203 -10.18 -17.15 -13.90
N GLN A 204 -9.47 -18.16 -13.40
CA GLN A 204 -9.17 -19.38 -14.16
C GLN A 204 -10.42 -20.24 -14.40
N LEU A 205 -11.33 -20.32 -13.42
CA LEU A 205 -12.60 -21.05 -13.54
C LEU A 205 -13.51 -20.55 -14.68
N TYR A 206 -13.39 -19.28 -15.06
CA TYR A 206 -14.16 -18.66 -16.13
C TYR A 206 -13.34 -18.46 -17.42
N SER A 207 -12.19 -19.11 -17.54
CA SER A 207 -11.44 -19.22 -18.80
C SER A 207 -12.29 -19.93 -19.86
N LYS A 208 -12.12 -19.55 -21.13
CA LYS A 208 -12.95 -20.06 -22.24
C LYS A 208 -12.75 -21.56 -22.51
N ASP A 209 -11.53 -22.05 -22.37
CA ASP A 209 -11.09 -23.38 -22.80
C ASP A 209 -10.62 -24.24 -21.62
N ILE A 210 -11.38 -24.24 -20.52
CA ILE A 210 -11.07 -25.04 -19.32
C ILE A 210 -11.62 -26.47 -19.44
N THR A 211 -10.80 -27.47 -19.11
CA THR A 211 -11.26 -28.87 -19.10
C THR A 211 -12.13 -29.17 -17.87
N PRO A 212 -13.00 -30.20 -17.90
CA PRO A 212 -13.79 -30.58 -16.73
C PRO A 212 -12.96 -30.92 -15.50
N ASP A 213 -11.82 -31.59 -15.70
CA ASP A 213 -10.92 -31.99 -14.61
C ASP A 213 -10.21 -30.77 -14.01
N ASP A 214 -9.67 -29.87 -14.84
CA ASP A 214 -9.08 -28.60 -14.37
C ASP A 214 -10.09 -27.76 -13.60
N LYS A 215 -11.35 -27.73 -14.08
CA LYS A 215 -12.43 -27.00 -13.40
C LYS A 215 -12.73 -27.61 -12.03
N GLN A 216 -12.72 -28.94 -11.92
CA GLN A 216 -12.91 -29.60 -10.64
C GLN A 216 -11.76 -29.30 -9.67
N GLU A 217 -10.51 -29.43 -10.12
CA GLU A 217 -9.33 -29.15 -9.30
C GLU A 217 -9.29 -27.68 -8.83
N LEU A 218 -9.67 -26.74 -9.70
CA LEU A 218 -9.75 -25.32 -9.34
C LEU A 218 -10.91 -25.02 -8.38
N ASP A 219 -12.03 -25.71 -8.49
CA ASP A 219 -13.15 -25.56 -7.55
C ASP A 219 -12.77 -26.09 -6.15
N GLU A 220 -12.06 -27.22 -6.08
CA GLU A 220 -11.49 -27.75 -4.84
C GLU A 220 -10.44 -26.80 -4.24
N ALA A 221 -9.59 -26.21 -5.08
CA ALA A 221 -8.62 -25.20 -4.65
C ALA A 221 -9.31 -23.94 -4.11
N LEU A 222 -10.36 -23.45 -4.78
CA LEU A 222 -11.15 -22.30 -4.33
C LEU A 222 -11.79 -22.56 -2.96
N GLN A 223 -12.44 -23.71 -2.78
CA GLN A 223 -13.03 -24.10 -1.49
C GLN A 223 -11.99 -24.13 -0.37
N ARG A 224 -10.82 -24.71 -0.63
CA ARG A 224 -9.71 -24.79 0.33
C ARG A 224 -9.20 -23.40 0.73
N GLU A 225 -9.06 -22.48 -0.23
CA GLU A 225 -8.60 -21.12 0.06
C GLU A 225 -9.65 -20.29 0.81
N ILE A 226 -10.94 -20.42 0.47
CA ILE A 226 -12.05 -19.79 1.23
C ILE A 226 -12.07 -20.31 2.67
N GLN A 227 -11.94 -21.63 2.87
CA GLN A 227 -11.91 -22.22 4.21
C GLN A 227 -10.68 -21.74 5.00
N ALA A 228 -9.51 -21.66 4.36
CA ALA A 228 -8.29 -21.17 4.98
C ALA A 228 -8.41 -19.69 5.38
N ALA A 229 -9.10 -18.87 4.57
CA ALA A 229 -9.38 -17.47 4.89
C ALA A 229 -10.33 -17.38 6.09
N PHE A 230 -11.46 -18.11 6.06
CA PHE A 230 -12.46 -18.11 7.14
C PHE A 230 -11.90 -18.57 8.50
N ARG A 231 -11.02 -19.58 8.49
CA ARG A 231 -10.38 -20.08 9.71
C ARG A 231 -9.20 -19.21 10.19
N THR A 232 -8.78 -18.22 9.41
CA THR A 232 -7.81 -17.23 9.84
C THR A 232 -8.56 -16.12 10.60
N ASP A 233 -8.00 -15.64 11.72
CA ASP A 233 -8.56 -14.47 12.41
C ASP A 233 -8.26 -13.20 11.59
N GLU A 234 -9.30 -12.56 11.03
CA GLU A 234 -9.20 -11.31 10.25
C GLU A 234 -8.66 -10.18 11.13
N ILE A 235 -9.22 -10.05 12.33
CA ILE A 235 -8.83 -9.05 13.32
C ILE A 235 -7.64 -9.59 14.11
N ARG A 236 -6.60 -8.76 14.29
CA ARG A 236 -5.52 -9.08 15.22
C ARG A 236 -6.05 -8.93 16.65
N ARG A 237 -5.80 -9.92 17.50
CA ARG A 237 -6.20 -9.89 18.92
C ARG A 237 -5.52 -8.74 19.69
N ASN A 238 -4.34 -8.33 19.22
CA ASN A 238 -3.60 -7.18 19.73
C ASN A 238 -3.53 -6.12 18.63
N GLN A 239 -3.65 -4.85 19.02
CA GLN A 239 -3.46 -3.73 18.10
C GLN A 239 -2.06 -3.82 17.44
N PRO A 240 -1.94 -3.60 16.12
CA PRO A 240 -0.64 -3.61 15.47
C PRO A 240 0.27 -2.51 16.05
N THR A 241 1.57 -2.83 16.12
CA THR A 241 2.60 -1.82 16.34
C THR A 241 2.76 -0.94 15.09
N PRO A 242 3.24 0.30 15.18
CA PRO A 242 3.53 1.10 13.99
C PRO A 242 4.47 0.39 13.00
N GLN A 243 5.43 -0.40 13.50
CA GLN A 243 6.30 -1.23 12.66
C GLN A 243 5.53 -2.37 11.94
N ASP A 244 4.45 -2.90 12.52
CA ASP A 244 3.56 -3.85 11.84
C ASP A 244 2.76 -3.17 10.72
N GLU A 245 2.27 -1.96 10.95
CA GLU A 245 1.53 -1.17 9.96
C GLU A 245 2.39 -0.87 8.75
N MET A 246 3.63 -0.40 8.97
CA MET A 246 4.60 -0.22 7.89
C MET A 246 4.83 -1.51 7.10
N ARG A 247 5.10 -2.64 7.77
CA ARG A 247 5.32 -3.93 7.09
C ARG A 247 4.11 -4.40 6.30
N ALA A 248 2.89 -4.13 6.80
CA ALA A 248 1.66 -4.43 6.09
C ALA A 248 1.51 -3.56 4.84
N GLY A 249 1.73 -2.24 4.96
CA GLY A 249 1.67 -1.32 3.82
C GLY A 249 2.70 -1.65 2.73
N MET A 250 3.92 -2.02 3.13
CA MET A 250 4.96 -2.41 2.18
C MET A 250 4.69 -3.74 1.47
N SER A 251 3.69 -4.53 1.90
CA SER A 251 3.35 -5.78 1.21
C SER A 251 2.84 -5.54 -0.23
N TYR A 252 2.19 -4.40 -0.49
CA TYR A 252 1.76 -4.04 -1.84
C TYR A 252 2.92 -3.84 -2.81
N PHE A 253 4.10 -3.42 -2.34
CA PHE A 253 5.31 -3.38 -3.18
C PHE A 253 5.70 -4.76 -3.67
N HIS A 254 5.78 -5.71 -2.75
CA HIS A 254 6.18 -7.08 -3.07
C HIS A 254 5.18 -7.76 -4.01
N GLU A 255 3.88 -7.55 -3.81
CA GLU A 255 2.83 -8.27 -4.56
C GLU A 255 2.50 -7.61 -5.92
N THR A 256 2.43 -6.27 -6.01
CA THR A 256 1.90 -5.58 -7.21
C THR A 256 2.75 -4.42 -7.72
N ILE A 257 3.11 -3.45 -6.86
CA ILE A 257 3.69 -2.17 -7.32
C ILE A 257 5.05 -2.37 -7.99
N TRP A 258 5.91 -3.23 -7.42
CA TRP A 258 7.27 -3.48 -7.92
C TRP A 258 7.31 -3.93 -9.38
N LYS A 259 6.36 -4.78 -9.79
CA LYS A 259 6.22 -5.24 -11.19
C LYS A 259 5.30 -4.33 -12.00
N GLY A 260 4.36 -3.65 -11.36
CA GLY A 260 3.37 -2.77 -11.98
C GLY A 260 3.99 -1.50 -12.58
N VAL A 261 4.87 -0.83 -11.84
CA VAL A 261 5.48 0.44 -12.29
C VAL A 261 6.30 0.26 -13.59
N PRO A 262 7.24 -0.69 -13.72
CA PRO A 262 7.96 -0.89 -14.97
C PRO A 262 7.04 -1.29 -16.14
N LYS A 263 5.96 -2.03 -15.87
CA LYS A 263 4.96 -2.41 -16.88
C LYS A 263 4.19 -1.19 -17.38
N PHE A 264 3.82 -0.27 -16.49
CA PHE A 264 3.19 0.99 -16.84
C PHE A 264 4.14 1.91 -17.61
N LEU A 265 5.38 2.10 -17.17
CA LEU A 265 6.37 2.91 -17.91
C LEU A 265 6.63 2.37 -19.32
N ARG A 266 6.63 1.04 -19.50
CA ARG A 266 6.69 0.44 -20.83
C ARG A 266 5.45 0.75 -21.69
N ARG A 267 4.26 0.90 -21.09
CA ARG A 267 3.06 1.36 -21.80
C ARG A 267 3.19 2.81 -22.23
N VAL A 268 3.81 3.66 -21.40
CA VAL A 268 4.12 5.05 -21.75
C VAL A 268 5.04 5.10 -22.97
N ASP A 269 6.11 4.29 -23.01
CA ASP A 269 6.98 4.18 -24.19
C ASP A 269 6.20 3.81 -25.46
N THR A 270 5.28 2.85 -25.37
CA THR A 270 4.43 2.46 -26.51
C THR A 270 3.54 3.62 -26.97
N ALA A 271 2.94 4.35 -26.02
CA ALA A 271 2.07 5.49 -26.32
C ALA A 271 2.85 6.66 -26.96
N LEU A 272 4.08 6.94 -26.49
CA LEU A 272 4.99 7.92 -27.08
C LEU A 272 5.32 7.58 -28.54
N LYS A 273 5.64 6.31 -28.80
CA LYS A 273 5.90 5.83 -30.17
C LYS A 273 4.69 6.02 -31.09
N ASN A 274 3.49 5.80 -30.58
CA ASN A 274 2.25 5.93 -31.34
C ASN A 274 1.88 7.39 -31.69
N ILE A 275 2.45 8.39 -31.01
CA ILE A 275 2.34 9.81 -31.38
C ILE A 275 3.56 10.34 -32.15
N GLY A 276 4.51 9.47 -32.52
CA GLY A 276 5.67 9.82 -33.35
C GLY A 276 6.98 10.08 -32.61
N ILE A 277 7.09 9.75 -31.32
CA ILE A 277 8.33 9.86 -30.55
C ILE A 277 9.02 8.48 -30.50
N ASP A 278 10.17 8.31 -31.18
CA ASP A 278 10.91 7.03 -31.19
C ASP A 278 11.90 6.87 -30.02
N GLU A 279 11.89 7.82 -29.09
CA GLU A 279 12.64 7.76 -27.83
C GLU A 279 11.78 7.15 -26.71
N ARG A 280 12.44 6.44 -25.79
CA ARG A 280 11.81 5.98 -24.54
C ARG A 280 11.81 7.09 -23.51
N ALA A 281 10.90 7.01 -22.54
CA ALA A 281 11.01 7.82 -21.34
C ALA A 281 12.38 7.59 -20.69
N PRO A 282 13.13 8.65 -20.31
CA PRO A 282 14.42 8.47 -19.65
C PRO A 282 14.26 7.61 -18.39
N TYR A 283 15.06 6.55 -18.27
CA TYR A 283 14.95 5.59 -17.17
C TYR A 283 15.27 6.21 -15.80
N ASN A 284 15.87 7.40 -15.77
CA ASN A 284 16.18 8.19 -14.59
C ASN A 284 15.13 9.28 -14.29
N ALA A 285 14.09 9.44 -15.11
CA ALA A 285 13.01 10.39 -14.85
C ALA A 285 12.06 9.82 -13.78
N PRO A 286 11.84 10.53 -12.66
CA PRO A 286 11.01 10.04 -11.55
C PRO A 286 9.52 10.30 -11.81
N LEU A 287 8.95 9.68 -12.84
CA LEU A 287 7.54 9.87 -13.22
C LEU A 287 6.57 9.49 -12.08
N ILE A 288 6.90 8.42 -11.35
CA ILE A 288 6.12 7.93 -10.22
C ILE A 288 7.07 7.72 -9.04
N GLN A 289 6.74 8.32 -7.92
CA GLN A 289 7.41 8.13 -6.63
C GLN A 289 6.40 7.67 -5.58
N PHE A 290 6.93 7.12 -4.51
CA PHE A 290 6.14 6.68 -3.38
C PHE A 290 6.75 7.20 -2.09
N SER A 291 5.89 7.73 -1.24
CA SER A 291 6.21 8.19 0.10
C SER A 291 5.33 7.45 1.11
N SER A 292 5.60 7.60 2.40
CA SER A 292 4.80 6.98 3.45
C SER A 292 4.74 7.81 4.71
N TRP A 293 3.62 7.71 5.41
CA TRP A 293 3.41 8.26 6.75
C TRP A 293 3.54 7.21 7.86
N MET A 294 3.63 5.92 7.51
CA MET A 294 3.63 4.81 8.48
C MET A 294 4.93 4.80 9.31
N GLY A 295 4.85 5.29 10.54
CA GLY A 295 5.98 5.46 11.46
C GLY A 295 6.68 6.83 11.39
N GLY A 296 6.14 7.75 10.59
CA GLY A 296 6.59 9.15 10.51
C GLY A 296 5.52 10.15 10.97
N ASP A 297 4.23 9.81 10.81
CA ASP A 297 3.12 10.59 11.32
C ASP A 297 2.88 10.32 12.81
N ARG A 298 3.21 11.31 13.63
CA ARG A 298 3.10 11.29 15.10
C ARG A 298 2.04 12.26 15.61
N ASP A 299 1.33 12.95 14.71
CA ASP A 299 0.26 13.88 15.05
C ASP A 299 -0.86 13.15 15.83
N GLY A 300 -1.11 13.57 17.07
CA GLY A 300 -2.06 12.92 17.97
C GLY A 300 -1.77 11.45 18.31
N ASN A 301 -0.58 10.91 17.98
CA ASN A 301 -0.27 9.49 18.14
C ASN A 301 1.07 9.26 18.87
N PRO A 302 1.08 9.19 20.21
CA PRO A 302 2.30 9.03 21.01
C PRO A 302 2.98 7.66 20.83
N ARG A 303 2.35 6.72 20.11
CA ARG A 303 2.96 5.41 19.82
C ARG A 303 4.05 5.51 18.74
N VAL A 304 4.08 6.59 17.97
CA VAL A 304 5.10 6.84 16.95
C VAL A 304 6.26 7.62 17.58
N THR A 305 7.14 6.88 18.23
CA THR A 305 8.34 7.42 18.90
C THR A 305 9.50 7.64 17.91
N PRO A 306 10.58 8.32 18.29
CA PRO A 306 11.76 8.48 17.43
C PRO A 306 12.41 7.13 17.08
N GLU A 307 12.39 6.16 18.00
CA GLU A 307 12.87 4.80 17.74
C GLU A 307 12.00 4.08 16.69
N VAL A 308 10.68 4.24 16.74
CA VAL A 308 9.78 3.74 15.69
C VAL A 308 10.16 4.31 14.33
N THR A 309 10.38 5.63 14.23
CA THR A 309 10.82 6.30 13.00
C THR A 309 12.13 5.70 12.48
N ARG A 310 13.09 5.44 13.37
CA ARG A 310 14.35 4.77 13.01
C ARG A 310 14.11 3.36 12.48
N ASP A 311 13.31 2.56 13.19
CA ASP A 311 13.01 1.18 12.84
C ASP A 311 12.37 1.08 11.46
N VAL A 312 11.36 1.90 11.17
CA VAL A 312 10.65 1.84 9.88
C VAL A 312 11.56 2.24 8.72
N CYS A 313 12.47 3.20 8.91
CA CYS A 313 13.47 3.55 7.91
C CYS A 313 14.42 2.38 7.62
N LEU A 314 14.91 1.70 8.66
CA LEU A 314 15.77 0.53 8.51
C LEU A 314 15.03 -0.65 7.85
N LEU A 315 13.76 -0.87 8.22
CA LEU A 315 12.90 -1.87 7.62
C LEU A 315 12.67 -1.60 6.13
N ALA A 316 12.40 -0.35 5.74
CA ALA A 316 12.22 0.03 4.33
C ALA A 316 13.46 -0.27 3.49
N ARG A 317 14.65 -0.03 4.04
CA ARG A 317 15.93 -0.31 3.37
C ARG A 317 16.19 -1.80 3.24
N MET A 318 15.95 -2.56 4.30
CA MET A 318 16.05 -4.02 4.26
C MET A 318 15.10 -4.61 3.20
N MET A 319 13.86 -4.12 3.13
CA MET A 319 12.89 -4.58 2.14
C MET A 319 13.31 -4.21 0.71
N ALA A 320 13.83 -3.00 0.49
CA ALA A 320 14.38 -2.57 -0.81
C ALA A 320 15.47 -3.52 -1.29
N ALA A 321 16.47 -3.74 -0.44
CA ALA A 321 17.60 -4.58 -0.78
C ALA A 321 17.19 -6.04 -1.04
N ASN A 322 16.23 -6.60 -0.30
CA ASN A 322 15.71 -7.93 -0.57
C ASN A 322 15.06 -8.03 -1.97
N LEU A 323 14.29 -7.01 -2.38
CA LEU A 323 13.68 -6.96 -3.71
C LEU A 323 14.76 -6.82 -4.81
N TYR A 324 15.76 -5.96 -4.60
CA TYR A 324 16.87 -5.81 -5.54
C TYR A 324 17.69 -7.09 -5.69
N CYS A 325 18.03 -7.76 -4.58
CA CYS A 325 18.79 -9.00 -4.61
C CYS A 325 18.07 -10.07 -5.45
N ALA A 326 16.78 -10.28 -5.24
CA ALA A 326 15.99 -11.23 -6.02
C ALA A 326 15.99 -10.89 -7.53
N GLN A 327 15.83 -9.61 -7.88
CA GLN A 327 15.83 -9.19 -9.29
C GLN A 327 17.21 -9.26 -9.95
N ILE A 328 18.28 -9.01 -9.20
CA ILE A 328 19.64 -9.16 -9.73
C ILE A 328 19.93 -10.63 -10.02
N GLU A 329 19.45 -11.55 -9.19
CA GLU A 329 19.60 -12.98 -9.44
C GLU A 329 18.87 -13.41 -10.73
N ASP A 330 17.61 -12.98 -10.92
CA ASP A 330 16.89 -13.21 -12.18
C ASP A 330 17.66 -12.63 -13.39
N LEU A 331 18.17 -11.41 -13.28
CA LEU A 331 18.93 -10.74 -14.34
C LEU A 331 20.26 -11.44 -14.63
N MET A 332 20.91 -12.01 -13.61
CA MET A 332 22.10 -12.84 -13.79
C MET A 332 21.77 -14.06 -14.66
N PHE A 333 20.63 -14.71 -14.47
CA PHE A 333 20.24 -15.84 -15.32
C PHE A 333 20.03 -15.43 -16.78
N GLU A 334 19.33 -14.32 -17.02
CA GLU A 334 19.04 -13.80 -18.36
C GLU A 334 20.31 -13.33 -19.11
N LEU A 335 21.19 -12.58 -18.45
CA LEU A 335 22.38 -11.96 -19.07
C LEU A 335 23.58 -12.92 -19.16
N SER A 336 23.38 -14.02 -19.88
CA SER A 336 24.40 -15.04 -20.18
C SER A 336 25.35 -14.67 -21.33
N MET A 337 25.24 -13.45 -21.87
CA MET A 337 26.02 -13.02 -23.03
C MET A 337 27.52 -12.88 -22.73
N TRP A 338 28.36 -13.23 -23.71
CA TRP A 338 29.82 -13.12 -23.62
C TRP A 338 30.40 -11.87 -24.30
N ARG A 339 29.66 -11.29 -25.27
CA ARG A 339 30.09 -10.07 -25.95
C ARG A 339 29.81 -8.86 -25.07
N CYS A 340 30.84 -8.05 -24.82
CA CYS A 340 30.76 -6.81 -24.06
C CYS A 340 31.73 -5.78 -24.63
N ASN A 341 31.56 -4.52 -24.21
CA ASN A 341 32.51 -3.44 -24.51
C ASN A 341 33.80 -3.58 -23.66
N ASP A 342 34.82 -2.81 -24.02
CA ASP A 342 36.15 -2.91 -23.37
C ASP A 342 36.13 -2.47 -21.91
N GLU A 343 35.30 -1.48 -21.57
CA GLU A 343 35.11 -1.00 -20.20
C GLU A 343 34.55 -2.10 -19.28
N LEU A 344 33.46 -2.75 -19.70
CA LEU A 344 32.85 -3.84 -18.93
C LEU A 344 33.80 -5.03 -18.80
N ARG A 345 34.55 -5.35 -19.87
CA ARG A 345 35.56 -6.41 -19.83
C ARG A 345 36.65 -6.11 -18.81
N ALA A 346 37.22 -4.90 -18.85
CA ALA A 346 38.25 -4.47 -17.91
C ALA A 346 37.74 -4.54 -16.45
N ARG A 347 36.50 -4.12 -16.20
CA ARG A 347 35.90 -4.16 -14.86
C ARG A 347 35.63 -5.58 -14.37
N ALA A 348 35.12 -6.46 -15.23
CA ALA A 348 34.91 -7.87 -14.90
C ALA A 348 36.23 -8.57 -14.55
N ASP A 349 37.29 -8.30 -15.32
CA ASP A 349 38.63 -8.83 -15.08
C ASP A 349 39.21 -8.34 -13.73
N GLU A 350 39.00 -7.07 -13.39
CA GLU A 350 39.42 -6.49 -12.11
C GLU A 350 38.72 -7.16 -10.91
N LEU A 351 37.39 -7.29 -10.97
CA LEU A 351 36.58 -7.90 -9.91
C LEU A 351 36.97 -9.36 -9.66
N GLN A 352 37.31 -10.10 -10.72
CA GLN A 352 37.73 -11.49 -10.59
C GLN A 352 39.10 -11.62 -9.89
N ARG A 353 40.00 -10.65 -10.08
CA ARG A 353 41.32 -10.59 -9.41
C ARG A 353 41.19 -10.16 -7.95
N SER A 354 40.27 -9.26 -7.64
CA SER A 354 40.06 -8.71 -6.29
C SER A 354 39.23 -9.62 -5.39
N SER A 355 38.40 -10.52 -5.95
CA SER A 355 37.59 -11.49 -5.22
C SER A 355 38.46 -12.53 -4.49
N LYS A 356 39.02 -12.14 -3.34
CA LYS A 356 39.72 -12.98 -2.38
C LYS A 356 38.84 -13.18 -1.15
N LYS A 357 38.44 -14.43 -0.92
CA LYS A 357 37.86 -15.01 0.32
C LYS A 357 36.50 -14.43 0.74
N ASN A 358 35.49 -15.31 0.79
CA ASN A 358 34.11 -15.11 1.30
C ASN A 358 33.02 -14.74 0.27
N VAL A 359 33.02 -15.41 -0.90
CA VAL A 359 31.80 -15.46 -1.73
C VAL A 359 30.84 -16.45 -1.08
N LYS A 360 29.71 -15.98 -0.54
CA LYS A 360 28.62 -16.88 -0.13
C LYS A 360 28.21 -17.68 -1.37
N HIS A 361 28.17 -19.00 -1.21
CA HIS A 361 27.86 -19.92 -2.30
C HIS A 361 26.52 -19.53 -2.93
N TYR A 362 26.53 -19.33 -4.25
CA TYR A 362 25.32 -19.33 -5.06
C TYR A 362 24.66 -20.70 -4.89
N ILE A 363 23.44 -20.77 -4.37
CA ILE A 363 22.75 -22.06 -4.18
C ILE A 363 22.53 -22.75 -5.54
N GLU A 364 22.41 -21.99 -6.64
CA GLU A 364 22.13 -22.51 -7.98
C GLU A 364 23.35 -22.56 -8.91
N PHE A 365 24.38 -21.74 -8.67
CA PHE A 365 25.66 -21.83 -9.38
C PHE A 365 26.65 -22.61 -8.52
N TRP A 366 26.68 -23.93 -8.69
CA TRP A 366 27.58 -24.88 -8.02
C TRP A 366 29.09 -24.61 -8.27
N LYS A 367 29.46 -23.50 -8.95
CA LYS A 367 30.82 -23.07 -9.34
C LYS A 367 30.94 -21.53 -9.31
N LYS A 368 32.18 -21.03 -9.35
CA LYS A 368 32.51 -19.61 -9.60
C LYS A 368 31.97 -19.18 -10.98
N VAL A 369 31.40 -17.97 -11.08
CA VAL A 369 30.95 -17.39 -12.36
C VAL A 369 32.12 -17.33 -13.35
N PRO A 370 31.96 -17.83 -14.59
CA PRO A 370 33.03 -17.86 -15.57
C PRO A 370 33.32 -16.45 -16.13
N LEU A 371 34.59 -16.18 -16.45
CA LEU A 371 35.02 -14.89 -17.03
C LEU A 371 34.44 -14.61 -18.42
N SER A 372 34.01 -15.66 -19.13
CA SER A 372 33.30 -15.52 -20.40
C SER A 372 31.92 -14.86 -20.24
N GLU A 373 31.43 -14.69 -19.02
CA GLU A 373 30.12 -14.09 -18.71
C GLU A 373 30.31 -12.78 -17.90
N PRO A 374 30.85 -11.71 -18.53
CA PRO A 374 31.26 -10.49 -17.82
C PRO A 374 30.09 -9.77 -17.12
N TYR A 375 28.88 -9.85 -17.66
CA TYR A 375 27.68 -9.29 -17.03
C TYR A 375 27.37 -9.96 -15.69
N ARG A 376 27.41 -11.29 -15.63
CA ARG A 376 27.18 -12.05 -14.40
C ARG A 376 28.25 -11.79 -13.34
N VAL A 377 29.50 -11.58 -13.75
CA VAL A 377 30.59 -11.22 -12.83
C VAL A 377 30.28 -9.90 -12.12
N ILE A 378 29.87 -8.88 -12.88
CA ILE A 378 29.56 -7.55 -12.33
C ILE A 378 28.28 -7.60 -11.50
N LEU A 379 27.22 -8.24 -11.99
CA LEU A 379 25.97 -8.38 -11.24
C LEU A 379 26.17 -9.17 -9.92
N GLY A 380 27.05 -10.16 -9.92
CA GLY A 380 27.46 -10.87 -8.71
C GLY A 380 28.07 -9.94 -7.66
N ASP A 381 28.99 -9.05 -8.07
CA ASP A 381 29.57 -8.02 -7.19
C ASP A 381 28.52 -7.01 -6.69
N VAL A 382 27.59 -6.58 -7.55
CA VAL A 382 26.49 -5.68 -7.14
C VAL A 382 25.61 -6.35 -6.09
N ARG A 383 25.21 -7.61 -6.29
CA ARG A 383 24.42 -8.37 -5.32
C ARG A 383 25.17 -8.54 -3.99
N ASP A 384 26.44 -8.92 -4.05
CA ASP A 384 27.25 -9.15 -2.85
C ASP A 384 27.45 -7.84 -2.08
N LYS A 385 27.64 -6.70 -2.77
CA LYS A 385 27.66 -5.37 -2.15
C LYS A 385 26.33 -5.07 -1.47
N LEU A 386 25.20 -5.16 -2.19
CA LEU A 386 23.87 -4.91 -1.64
C LEU A 386 23.62 -5.74 -0.39
N TYR A 387 23.99 -7.02 -0.41
CA TYR A 387 23.86 -7.91 0.75
C TYR A 387 24.73 -7.46 1.92
N ASN A 388 25.99 -7.09 1.68
CA ASN A 388 26.92 -6.69 2.74
C ASN A 388 26.66 -5.28 3.28
N THR A 389 25.82 -4.50 2.62
CA THR A 389 25.58 -3.09 2.94
C THR A 389 24.12 -2.77 3.25
N LEU A 390 23.33 -3.81 3.57
CA LEU A 390 21.91 -3.75 3.94
C LEU A 390 21.60 -2.63 4.95
N SER A 391 22.53 -2.31 5.86
CA SER A 391 22.38 -1.29 6.90
C SER A 391 22.91 0.11 6.54
N THR A 392 23.59 0.29 5.39
CA THR A 392 24.49 1.45 5.20
C THR A 392 24.19 2.30 3.96
N PHE A 393 23.61 1.78 2.87
CA PHE A 393 23.39 2.54 1.62
C PHE A 393 21.94 2.94 1.32
N GLY A 394 21.84 4.14 0.72
CA GLY A 394 20.69 5.02 0.48
C GLY A 394 19.48 4.53 -0.31
N LEU A 395 19.11 3.26 -0.14
CA LEU A 395 18.05 2.62 -0.91
C LEU A 395 16.84 2.41 0.01
N CYS A 396 15.90 3.34 0.02
CA CYS A 396 14.58 3.14 0.64
C CYS A 396 13.52 2.89 -0.45
N LEU A 397 12.57 1.98 -0.18
CA LEU A 397 11.44 1.76 -1.10
C LEU A 397 10.53 2.99 -1.19
N VAL A 398 10.32 3.64 -0.06
CA VAL A 398 9.50 4.82 0.11
C VAL A 398 10.26 5.85 0.92
N ARG A 399 10.01 7.12 0.66
CA ARG A 399 10.46 8.22 1.54
C ARG A 399 9.48 8.39 2.68
N LEU A 400 9.97 8.55 3.90
CA LEU A 400 9.14 8.75 5.08
C LEU A 400 8.91 10.24 5.28
N ASP A 401 7.66 10.68 5.25
CA ASP A 401 7.30 12.02 5.71
C ASP A 401 7.19 12.00 7.23
N ILE A 402 7.68 13.06 7.87
CA ILE A 402 7.55 13.29 9.31
C ILE A 402 6.44 14.32 9.51
N ARG A 403 5.47 14.04 10.38
CA ARG A 403 4.35 14.97 10.63
C ARG A 403 4.16 15.20 12.13
N GLN A 404 4.10 16.47 12.54
CA GLN A 404 3.88 16.86 13.93
C GLN A 404 3.06 18.17 13.98
N GLU A 405 2.29 18.38 15.05
CA GLU A 405 1.50 19.61 15.25
C GLU A 405 2.37 20.83 15.60
N SER A 406 1.95 22.01 15.15
CA SER A 406 2.64 23.30 15.34
C SER A 406 2.84 23.68 16.82
N ASP A 407 1.86 23.40 17.67
CA ASP A 407 1.92 23.71 19.10
C ASP A 407 3.09 23.01 19.80
N ARG A 408 3.46 21.80 19.37
CA ARG A 408 4.60 21.05 19.92
C ARG A 408 5.93 21.69 19.59
N HIS A 409 6.06 22.34 18.44
CA HIS A 409 7.27 23.13 18.12
C HIS A 409 7.30 24.41 18.97
N THR A 410 6.13 25.03 19.17
CA THR A 410 5.98 26.20 20.06
C THR A 410 6.39 25.87 21.50
N ASP A 411 6.02 24.71 22.03
CA ASP A 411 6.44 24.26 23.37
C ASP A 411 7.95 24.11 23.51
N VAL A 412 8.61 23.54 22.50
CA VAL A 412 10.07 23.40 22.49
C VAL A 412 10.74 24.78 22.49
N LEU A 413 10.28 25.69 21.64
CA LEU A 413 10.84 27.04 21.58
C LEU A 413 10.56 27.84 22.86
N ASP A 414 9.39 27.69 23.46
CA ASP A 414 9.03 28.35 24.72
C ASP A 414 9.89 27.87 25.90
N ALA A 415 10.17 26.57 25.96
CA ALA A 415 11.09 26.00 26.93
C ALA A 415 12.53 26.55 26.73
N ILE A 416 12.99 26.67 25.48
CA ILE A 416 14.29 27.25 25.15
C ILE A 416 14.35 28.73 25.58
N THR A 417 13.37 29.55 25.20
CA THR A 417 13.39 31.00 25.50
C THR A 417 13.28 31.26 27.01
N THR A 418 12.50 30.44 27.71
CA THR A 418 12.36 30.53 29.17
C THR A 418 13.65 30.13 29.88
N TYR A 419 14.29 29.04 29.44
CA TYR A 419 15.57 28.59 30.01
C TYR A 419 16.70 29.62 29.79
N LEU A 420 16.73 30.27 28.63
CA LEU A 420 17.70 31.32 28.31
C LEU A 420 17.41 32.66 29.00
N GLY A 421 16.25 32.80 29.66
CA GLY A 421 15.83 34.03 30.33
C GLY A 421 15.47 35.18 29.40
N ILE A 422 15.12 34.90 28.14
CA ILE A 422 14.77 35.91 27.12
C ILE A 422 13.26 36.14 26.96
N GLY A 423 12.42 35.33 27.63
CA GLY A 423 10.97 35.45 27.70
C GLY A 423 10.24 34.15 27.35
N SER A 424 8.91 34.23 27.20
CA SER A 424 8.06 33.13 26.73
C SER A 424 7.71 33.32 25.25
N TYR A 425 8.23 32.45 24.38
CA TYR A 425 7.90 32.42 22.96
C TYR A 425 6.39 32.27 22.72
N ARG A 426 5.69 31.50 23.58
CA ARG A 426 4.25 31.28 23.49
C ARG A 426 3.45 32.57 23.68
N GLU A 427 3.91 33.47 24.55
CA GLU A 427 3.26 34.76 24.82
C GLU A 427 3.56 35.86 23.78
N TRP A 428 4.54 35.65 22.90
CA TRP A 428 4.91 36.65 21.90
C TRP A 428 3.88 36.77 20.78
N SER A 429 3.72 38.00 20.26
CA SER A 429 2.97 38.22 19.02
C SER A 429 3.68 37.57 17.83
N GLU A 430 2.95 37.33 16.76
CA GLU A 430 3.51 36.72 15.55
C GLU A 430 4.69 37.50 14.97
N GLU A 431 4.62 38.83 14.97
CA GLU A 431 5.70 39.69 14.47
C GLU A 431 6.97 39.51 15.31
N ARG A 432 6.82 39.43 16.64
CA ARG A 432 7.94 39.22 17.55
C ARG A 432 8.53 37.82 17.41
N ARG A 433 7.69 36.79 17.19
CA ARG A 433 8.16 35.43 16.89
C ARG A 433 8.99 35.40 15.62
N GLN A 434 8.50 36.01 14.54
CA GLN A 434 9.24 36.08 13.27
C GLN A 434 10.55 36.85 13.42
N GLU A 435 10.55 38.00 14.08
CA GLU A 435 11.76 38.81 14.30
C GLU A 435 12.84 37.99 15.03
N TRP A 436 12.45 37.30 16.11
CA TRP A 436 13.37 36.47 16.88
C TRP A 436 13.87 35.27 16.07
N LEU A 437 12.98 34.52 15.42
CA LEU A 437 13.35 33.36 14.59
C LEU A 437 14.30 33.74 13.46
N LEU A 438 14.05 34.86 12.77
CA LEU A 438 14.92 35.35 11.70
C LEU A 438 16.28 35.82 12.25
N SER A 439 16.31 36.42 13.43
CA SER A 439 17.56 36.76 14.12
C SER A 439 18.39 35.51 14.41
N GLU A 440 17.78 34.48 15.01
CA GLU A 440 18.48 33.23 15.33
C GLU A 440 18.89 32.47 14.06
N LEU A 441 18.03 32.42 13.04
CA LEU A 441 18.32 31.78 11.75
C LEU A 441 19.50 32.44 10.99
N ASN A 442 19.70 33.75 11.15
CA ASN A 442 20.87 34.45 10.62
C ASN A 442 22.10 34.33 11.54
N GLY A 443 21.87 34.10 12.83
CA GLY A 443 22.90 33.83 13.82
C GLY A 443 23.67 32.54 13.55
N LYS A 444 24.92 32.49 14.03
CA LYS A 444 25.78 31.29 13.98
C LYS A 444 26.01 30.66 15.36
N ARG A 445 25.45 31.27 16.40
CA ARG A 445 25.58 30.81 17.77
C ARG A 445 24.60 29.64 17.98
N PRO A 446 25.05 28.49 18.52
CA PRO A 446 24.14 27.43 18.94
C PRO A 446 23.14 27.94 19.98
N LEU A 447 21.87 27.59 19.81
CA LEU A 447 20.77 28.13 20.59
C LEU A 447 20.64 27.45 21.96
N PHE A 448 20.81 26.13 22.02
CA PHE A 448 20.70 25.36 23.27
C PHE A 448 21.79 24.27 23.36
N GLY A 449 22.09 23.88 24.60
CA GLY A 449 23.02 22.79 24.92
C GLY A 449 22.31 21.55 25.48
N PRO A 450 23.06 20.51 25.88
CA PRO A 450 22.48 19.28 26.44
C PRO A 450 21.76 19.49 27.79
N ASP A 451 22.01 20.62 28.46
CA ASP A 451 21.48 20.94 29.79
C ASP A 451 20.06 21.55 29.77
N LEU A 452 19.43 21.65 28.59
CA LEU A 452 18.05 22.14 28.46
C LEU A 452 17.08 21.20 29.21
N PRO A 453 16.30 21.69 30.17
CA PRO A 453 15.26 20.89 30.82
C PRO A 453 14.17 20.51 29.82
N THR A 454 13.96 19.21 29.61
CA THR A 454 12.96 18.70 28.66
C THR A 454 11.88 17.89 29.38
N THR A 455 10.62 18.14 29.06
CA THR A 455 9.52 17.20 29.32
C THR A 455 9.58 16.03 28.34
N ASP A 456 8.84 14.95 28.60
CA ASP A 456 8.76 13.80 27.68
C ASP A 456 8.31 14.22 26.27
N GLU A 457 7.39 15.18 26.18
CA GLU A 457 6.90 15.71 24.91
C GLU A 457 7.93 16.56 24.15
N ILE A 458 8.72 17.38 24.87
CA ILE A 458 9.81 18.17 24.27
C ILE A 458 10.94 17.23 23.82
N ALA A 459 11.26 16.23 24.65
CA ALA A 459 12.26 15.23 24.32
C ALA A 459 11.88 14.46 23.04
N ASP A 460 10.61 14.04 22.90
CA ASP A 460 10.13 13.38 21.67
C ASP A 460 10.37 14.21 20.40
N VAL A 461 10.09 15.52 20.44
CA VAL A 461 10.31 16.41 19.29
C VAL A 461 11.80 16.53 18.96
N LEU A 462 12.64 16.79 19.96
CA LEU A 462 14.08 16.94 19.75
C LEU A 462 14.74 15.63 19.30
N ASP A 463 14.36 14.50 19.89
CA ASP A 463 14.86 13.17 19.52
C ASP A 463 14.44 12.76 18.12
N THR A 464 13.27 13.22 17.65
CA THR A 464 12.86 13.06 16.25
C THR A 464 13.83 13.74 15.31
N PHE A 465 14.19 15.00 15.57
CA PHE A 465 15.18 15.70 14.77
C PHE A 465 16.57 15.05 14.85
N ARG A 466 16.96 14.49 16.00
CA ARG A 466 18.20 13.71 16.12
C ARG A 466 18.19 12.46 15.23
N VAL A 467 17.08 11.72 15.20
CA VAL A 467 16.92 10.57 14.29
C VAL A 467 17.01 11.02 12.83
N ILE A 468 16.41 12.15 12.47
CA ILE A 468 16.51 12.74 11.13
C ILE A 468 17.97 13.11 10.80
N ALA A 469 18.72 13.70 11.73
CA ALA A 469 20.11 14.09 11.53
C ALA A 469 21.07 12.90 11.39
N GLU A 470 20.78 11.79 12.05
CA GLU A 470 21.60 10.58 12.04
C GLU A 470 21.38 9.70 10.80
N LEU A 471 20.15 9.65 10.28
CA LEU A 471 19.80 8.79 9.17
C LEU A 471 20.11 9.46 7.81
N PRO A 472 20.40 8.67 6.76
CA PRO A 472 20.60 9.18 5.42
C PRO A 472 19.39 9.99 4.92
N ALA A 473 19.65 11.14 4.29
CA ALA A 473 18.61 12.07 3.83
C ALA A 473 17.65 11.45 2.80
N ASP A 474 18.08 10.42 2.07
CA ASP A 474 17.22 9.68 1.14
C ASP A 474 16.05 8.95 1.81
N ASN A 475 16.14 8.66 3.11
CA ASN A 475 15.04 8.02 3.85
C ASN A 475 13.83 8.94 4.01
N PHE A 476 13.99 10.25 3.89
CA PHE A 476 12.96 11.22 4.28
C PHE A 476 12.37 11.99 3.10
N GLY A 477 11.10 12.34 3.25
CA GLY A 477 10.35 13.20 2.35
C GLY A 477 10.23 14.62 2.90
N ALA A 478 9.02 15.01 3.29
CA ALA A 478 8.71 16.27 3.94
C ALA A 478 8.73 16.19 5.46
N TYR A 479 8.92 17.35 6.09
CA TYR A 479 8.46 17.61 7.44
C TYR A 479 7.14 18.41 7.37
N ILE A 480 6.03 17.78 7.70
CA ILE A 480 4.68 18.33 7.64
C ILE A 480 4.30 18.91 9.01
N ILE A 481 3.79 20.13 9.02
CA ILE A 481 3.32 20.81 10.22
C ILE A 481 1.80 20.80 10.22
N SER A 482 1.19 19.95 11.05
CA SER A 482 -0.27 19.97 11.27
C SER A 482 -0.69 21.26 11.95
N MET A 483 -1.94 21.68 11.71
CA MET A 483 -2.50 22.86 12.35
C MET A 483 -1.62 24.12 12.17
N ALA A 484 -0.95 24.23 11.02
CA ALA A 484 -0.16 25.41 10.69
C ALA A 484 -1.08 26.62 10.47
N THR A 485 -0.70 27.77 11.04
CA THR A 485 -1.50 29.00 11.01
C THR A 485 -0.70 30.23 10.58
N ALA A 486 0.62 30.25 10.83
CA ALA A 486 1.43 31.44 10.62
C ALA A 486 2.83 31.12 10.06
N PRO A 487 3.54 32.10 9.48
CA PRO A 487 4.91 31.92 9.01
C PRO A 487 5.88 31.47 10.12
N SER A 488 5.67 31.89 11.37
CA SER A 488 6.49 31.45 12.49
C SER A 488 6.48 29.94 12.71
N ASP A 489 5.40 29.23 12.36
CA ASP A 489 5.32 27.77 12.46
C ASP A 489 6.35 27.09 11.55
N VAL A 490 6.50 27.59 10.32
CA VAL A 490 7.49 27.08 9.35
C VAL A 490 8.90 27.43 9.81
N LEU A 491 9.14 28.68 10.19
CA LEU A 491 10.45 29.16 10.64
C LEU A 491 10.92 28.44 11.92
N ALA A 492 9.99 28.07 12.81
CA ALA A 492 10.28 27.30 14.02
C ALA A 492 10.89 25.94 13.69
N VAL A 493 10.29 25.20 12.75
CA VAL A 493 10.82 23.90 12.31
C VAL A 493 12.17 24.06 11.59
N GLU A 494 12.33 25.07 10.73
CA GLU A 494 13.63 25.35 10.08
C GLU A 494 14.74 25.61 11.10
N LEU A 495 14.45 26.38 12.16
CA LEU A 495 15.38 26.61 13.25
C LEU A 495 15.70 25.31 14.00
N LEU A 496 14.69 24.53 14.37
CA LEU A 496 14.89 23.27 15.10
C LEU A 496 15.68 22.23 14.29
N GLN A 497 15.44 22.12 12.98
CA GLN A 497 16.25 21.26 12.10
C GLN A 497 17.74 21.65 12.13
N ARG A 498 18.02 22.96 12.06
CA ARG A 498 19.40 23.48 12.10
C ARG A 498 20.06 23.22 13.46
N GLU A 499 19.36 23.54 14.55
CA GLU A 499 19.91 23.39 15.91
C GLU A 499 20.09 21.92 16.31
N CYS A 500 19.26 21.01 15.78
CA CYS A 500 19.44 19.57 15.95
C CYS A 500 20.44 18.94 14.96
N HIS A 501 21.18 19.77 14.22
CA HIS A 501 22.27 19.35 13.32
C HIS A 501 21.83 18.49 12.12
N VAL A 502 20.60 18.69 11.63
CA VAL A 502 20.15 18.08 10.38
C VAL A 502 20.93 18.70 9.22
N LYS A 503 21.91 17.95 8.68
CA LYS A 503 22.82 18.45 7.63
C LYS A 503 22.13 18.78 6.31
N THR A 504 21.07 18.04 6.00
CA THR A 504 20.24 18.24 4.81
C THR A 504 18.81 18.37 5.30
N PRO A 505 18.35 19.60 5.61
CA PRO A 505 17.02 19.82 6.17
C PRO A 505 15.95 19.31 5.21
N LEU A 506 14.92 18.71 5.79
CA LEU A 506 13.73 18.25 5.08
C LEU A 506 12.95 19.48 4.62
N ARG A 507 12.25 19.36 3.48
CA ARG A 507 11.33 20.42 3.06
C ARG A 507 10.23 20.56 4.11
N VAL A 508 10.02 21.77 4.61
CA VAL A 508 8.95 22.06 5.58
C VAL A 508 7.65 22.35 4.81
N VAL A 509 6.57 21.68 5.21
CA VAL A 509 5.26 21.76 4.53
C VAL A 509 4.18 22.14 5.55
N PRO A 510 3.64 23.37 5.51
CA PRO A 510 2.51 23.74 6.37
C PRO A 510 1.22 23.05 5.90
N LEU A 511 0.48 22.44 6.82
CA LEU A 511 -0.84 21.88 6.57
C LEU A 511 -1.92 22.80 7.17
N PHE A 512 -2.69 23.45 6.30
CA PHE A 512 -3.78 24.35 6.68
C PHE A 512 -5.10 23.56 6.79
N GLU A 513 -5.56 23.32 8.02
CA GLU A 513 -6.72 22.44 8.29
C GLU A 513 -7.99 23.21 8.69
N LYS A 514 -7.83 24.38 9.29
CA LYS A 514 -8.95 25.25 9.68
C LYS A 514 -9.20 26.30 8.62
N TRP A 515 -10.47 26.65 8.42
CA TRP A 515 -10.84 27.86 7.70
C TRP A 515 -10.25 29.06 8.45
N LEU A 516 -9.44 29.85 7.76
CA LEU A 516 -9.03 31.18 8.23
C LEU A 516 -10.30 32.05 8.20
N ILE A 517 -10.94 32.22 9.36
CA ILE A 517 -12.08 33.13 9.54
C ILE A 517 -11.56 34.54 9.81
#